data_AF-A0A2J6PZ35-F1
#
_entry.id   AF-A0A2J6PZ35-F1
#
_cell.length_a   1.000
_cell.length_b   1.000
_cell.length_c   1.000
_cell.angle_alpha   90.00
_cell.angle_beta   90.00
_cell.angle_gamma   90.00
#
_symmetry.space_group_name_H-M   'P 1'
#
loop_
_entity.id
_entity.type
_entity.pdbx_description
1 polymer ?
#
loop_
_entity_poly.entity_id
_entity_poly.type
_entity_poly.pdbx_seq_one_letter_code
_entity_poly.pdbx_strand_id
1 'polypeptide(L)'
;MANEREEEWRRELNPPPPPPPISPSPRVSEAPALTVTLEIDRSHMTLNGELSVTSRVTYEKPVGATKEAKPIIFHIYEFRYSYRIYCHREGKWKRCETEDTTSTGFRLVDLPDKKIKVNQDKDFVSLRPGESWTEQNTVQQRNWTWIPDDSVVGDTFRFVFKGATLDWWDWGDGAGTEVTLPCFHWARVIEPADNDGRPELVVPGSNTVEFSIAEG
;
A
#
# COMPACT_ATOMS: atom_id res chain seq x y z
N MET A 1 14.24 26.66 -22.02
CA MET A 1 14.68 26.49 -20.61
C MET A 1 13.96 27.39 -19.60
N ALA A 2 13.25 28.47 -19.99
CA ALA A 2 12.46 29.28 -19.05
C ALA A 2 11.06 28.68 -18.72
N ASN A 3 10.50 27.87 -19.63
CA ASN A 3 9.12 27.37 -19.53
C ASN A 3 8.96 26.16 -18.58
N GLU A 4 9.98 25.30 -18.45
CA GLU A 4 9.92 24.10 -17.61
C GLU A 4 9.93 24.44 -16.11
N ARG A 5 10.76 25.41 -15.69
CA ARG A 5 10.79 25.87 -14.29
C ARG A 5 9.51 26.61 -13.88
N GLU A 6 8.87 27.32 -14.81
CA GLU A 6 7.59 27.98 -14.56
C GLU A 6 6.45 26.95 -14.50
N GLU A 7 6.50 25.89 -15.31
CA GLU A 7 5.57 24.76 -15.22
C GLU A 7 5.76 23.94 -13.94
N GLU A 8 7.00 23.69 -13.51
CA GLU A 8 7.31 23.08 -12.21
C GLU A 8 6.79 23.96 -11.06
N TRP A 9 7.06 25.26 -11.08
CA TRP A 9 6.55 26.21 -10.08
C TRP A 9 5.01 26.28 -10.06
N ARG A 10 4.35 26.21 -11.22
CA ARG A 10 2.88 26.13 -11.30
C ARG A 10 2.33 24.81 -10.77
N ARG A 11 3.05 23.69 -10.95
CA ARG A 11 2.69 22.38 -10.40
C ARG A 11 2.93 22.33 -8.89
N GLU A 12 3.94 23.03 -8.38
CA GLU A 12 4.14 23.19 -6.93
C GLU A 12 3.04 24.03 -6.30
N LEU A 13 2.61 25.11 -6.97
CA LEU A 13 1.50 25.96 -6.49
C LEU A 13 0.12 25.28 -6.59
N ASN A 14 -0.07 24.44 -7.60
CA ASN A 14 -1.31 23.71 -7.85
C ASN A 14 -0.98 22.25 -8.19
N PRO A 15 -0.63 21.43 -7.19
CA PRO A 15 -0.37 20.01 -7.44
C PRO A 15 -1.62 19.38 -8.06
N PRO A 16 -1.47 18.53 -9.09
CA PRO A 16 -2.61 17.82 -9.65
C PRO A 16 -3.31 17.04 -8.53
N PRO A 17 -4.65 16.92 -8.57
CA PRO A 17 -5.36 16.15 -7.55
C PRO A 17 -4.77 14.74 -7.51
N PRO A 18 -4.61 14.14 -6.30
CA PRO A 18 -4.08 12.79 -6.19
C PRO A 18 -4.88 11.85 -7.11
N PRO A 19 -4.21 10.95 -7.86
CA PRO A 19 -4.90 10.06 -8.77
C PRO A 19 -5.99 9.28 -8.01
N PRO A 20 -7.14 9.00 -8.62
CA PRO A 20 -8.19 8.21 -7.98
C PRO A 20 -7.66 6.81 -7.62
N PRO A 21 -8.30 6.10 -6.67
CA PRO A 21 -7.93 4.71 -6.41
C PRO A 21 -8.01 3.90 -7.72
N ILE A 22 -7.08 2.95 -7.90
CA ILE A 22 -7.03 2.07 -9.06
C ILE A 22 -8.37 1.32 -9.16
N SER A 23 -9.04 1.42 -10.30
CA SER A 23 -10.26 0.65 -10.56
C SER A 23 -9.94 -0.83 -10.76
N PRO A 24 -10.92 -1.74 -10.68
CA PRO A 24 -10.70 -3.15 -11.02
C PRO A 24 -10.43 -3.41 -12.51
N SER A 25 -10.77 -2.47 -13.39
CA SER A 25 -10.70 -2.63 -14.85
C SER A 25 -9.30 -2.87 -15.46
N PRO A 26 -8.18 -2.41 -14.89
CA PRO A 26 -6.84 -2.71 -15.41
C PRO A 26 -6.35 -4.12 -15.08
N ARG A 27 -7.11 -4.92 -14.32
CA ARG A 27 -6.75 -6.31 -14.06
C ARG A 27 -6.70 -7.10 -15.37
N VAL A 28 -5.64 -7.88 -15.52
CA VAL A 28 -5.47 -8.80 -16.64
C VAL A 28 -6.07 -10.15 -16.24
N SER A 29 -6.82 -10.79 -17.13
CA SER A 29 -7.50 -12.06 -16.85
C SER A 29 -6.54 -13.22 -16.51
N GLU A 30 -5.28 -13.12 -16.93
CA GLU A 30 -4.23 -14.12 -16.68
C GLU A 30 -3.50 -13.91 -15.33
N ALA A 31 -3.66 -12.73 -14.71
CA ALA A 31 -3.12 -12.45 -13.40
C ALA A 31 -4.11 -12.83 -12.28
N PRO A 32 -3.63 -13.23 -11.09
CA PRO A 32 -4.47 -13.45 -9.93
C PRO A 32 -5.23 -12.17 -9.54
N ALA A 33 -6.44 -12.34 -9.02
CA ALA A 33 -7.25 -11.24 -8.53
C ALA A 33 -7.13 -11.12 -7.00
N LEU A 34 -6.58 -10.00 -6.53
CA LEU A 34 -6.53 -9.65 -5.11
C LEU A 34 -7.48 -8.50 -4.79
N THR A 35 -8.22 -8.58 -3.68
CA THR A 35 -9.02 -7.47 -3.12
C THR A 35 -8.47 -7.02 -1.79
N VAL A 36 -8.62 -5.73 -1.49
CA VAL A 36 -8.28 -5.17 -0.18
C VAL A 36 -9.53 -4.64 0.49
N THR A 37 -9.74 -5.04 1.73
CA THR A 37 -10.77 -4.47 2.61
C THR A 37 -10.13 -3.85 3.83
N LEU A 38 -10.64 -2.68 4.23
CA LEU A 38 -10.21 -1.95 5.41
C LEU A 38 -11.26 -2.02 6.50
N GLU A 39 -10.80 -2.29 7.72
CA GLU A 39 -11.59 -2.40 8.93
C GLU A 39 -10.95 -1.51 10.02
N ILE A 40 -11.78 -0.79 10.76
CA ILE A 40 -11.37 0.04 11.88
C ILE A 40 -12.26 -0.25 13.08
N ASP A 41 -11.66 -0.50 14.24
CA ASP A 41 -12.41 -0.92 15.43
C ASP A 41 -13.20 0.23 16.07
N ARG A 42 -12.80 1.47 15.79
CA ARG A 42 -13.40 2.68 16.35
C ARG A 42 -13.46 3.80 15.31
N SER A 43 -14.56 4.54 15.30
CA SER A 43 -14.76 5.71 14.45
C SER A 43 -14.30 7.03 15.10
N HIS A 44 -13.71 6.96 16.29
CA HIS A 44 -13.22 8.12 17.03
C HIS A 44 -11.83 7.85 17.62
N MET A 45 -11.00 8.89 17.69
CA MET A 45 -9.71 8.91 18.39
C MET A 45 -9.60 10.17 19.24
N THR A 46 -8.72 10.17 20.23
CA THR A 46 -8.28 11.40 20.91
C THR A 46 -7.01 11.92 20.25
N LEU A 47 -6.70 13.22 20.41
CA LEU A 47 -5.51 13.85 19.80
C LEU A 47 -4.19 13.12 20.10
N ASN A 48 -4.07 12.50 21.27
CA ASN A 48 -2.88 11.74 21.67
C ASN A 48 -3.14 10.23 21.78
N GLY A 49 -4.30 9.77 21.31
CA GLY A 49 -4.70 8.37 21.35
C GLY A 49 -4.01 7.58 20.25
N GLU A 50 -3.85 6.28 20.45
CA GLU A 50 -3.39 5.40 19.37
C GLU A 50 -4.53 5.17 18.38
N LEU A 51 -4.22 4.81 17.14
CA LEU A 51 -5.19 4.28 16.19
C LEU A 51 -4.48 3.42 15.15
N SER A 52 -5.09 2.29 14.82
CA SER A 52 -4.69 1.47 13.68
C SER A 52 -5.90 1.11 12.83
N VAL A 53 -5.63 0.84 11.55
CA VAL A 53 -6.60 0.30 10.59
C VAL A 53 -6.10 -1.06 10.14
N THR A 54 -6.96 -2.05 10.22
CA THR A 54 -6.67 -3.40 9.72
C THR A 54 -6.95 -3.46 8.23
N SER A 55 -5.94 -3.80 7.44
CA SER A 55 -6.09 -4.12 6.03
C SER A 55 -6.10 -5.63 5.85
N ARG A 56 -7.07 -6.13 5.12
CA ARG A 56 -7.22 -7.54 4.75
C ARG A 56 -7.11 -7.67 3.25
N VAL A 57 -6.10 -8.40 2.78
CA VAL A 57 -5.87 -8.73 1.37
C VAL A 57 -6.36 -10.14 1.12
N THR A 58 -7.28 -10.32 0.20
CA THR A 58 -7.89 -11.62 -0.11
C THR A 58 -7.57 -12.01 -1.53
N TYR A 59 -7.09 -13.25 -1.72
CA TYR A 59 -6.98 -13.84 -3.04
C TYR A 59 -8.34 -14.38 -3.48
N GLU A 60 -8.95 -13.74 -4.49
CA GLU A 60 -10.24 -14.14 -5.02
C GLU A 60 -10.18 -15.57 -5.59
N LYS A 61 -11.17 -16.38 -5.27
CA LYS A 61 -11.29 -17.72 -5.85
C LYS A 61 -11.78 -17.61 -7.30
N PRO A 62 -11.03 -18.10 -8.30
CA PRO A 62 -11.49 -18.06 -9.69
C PRO A 62 -12.81 -18.83 -9.85
N VAL A 63 -13.75 -18.28 -10.62
CA VAL A 63 -15.05 -18.90 -10.86
C VAL A 63 -14.85 -20.25 -11.56
N GLY A 64 -15.32 -21.34 -10.94
CA GLY A 64 -15.15 -22.70 -11.45
C GLY A 64 -13.86 -23.41 -11.01
N ALA A 65 -13.02 -22.78 -10.20
CA ALA A 65 -11.84 -23.44 -9.63
C ALA A 65 -12.25 -24.57 -8.66
N THR A 66 -11.92 -25.80 -9.03
CA THR A 66 -11.87 -26.96 -8.12
C THR A 66 -10.71 -26.78 -7.12
N LYS A 67 -10.66 -27.59 -6.06
CA LYS A 67 -9.82 -27.44 -4.85
C LYS A 67 -8.28 -27.37 -5.07
N GLU A 68 -7.78 -27.25 -6.29
CA GLU A 68 -6.36 -27.38 -6.65
C GLU A 68 -5.71 -26.11 -7.25
N ALA A 69 -6.38 -24.96 -7.24
CA ALA A 69 -5.74 -23.75 -7.72
C ALA A 69 -4.50 -23.39 -6.84
N LYS A 70 -3.36 -23.18 -7.51
CA LYS A 70 -2.04 -23.05 -6.87
C LYS A 70 -1.99 -21.80 -5.98
N PRO A 71 -1.24 -21.85 -4.87
CA PRO A 71 -0.93 -20.63 -4.13
C PRO A 71 -0.13 -19.67 -4.99
N ILE A 72 -0.26 -18.39 -4.68
CA ILE A 72 0.57 -17.32 -5.22
C ILE A 72 1.45 -16.77 -4.11
N ILE A 73 2.63 -16.29 -4.48
CA ILE A 73 3.54 -15.55 -3.61
C ILE A 73 3.65 -14.13 -4.17
N PHE A 74 3.62 -13.10 -3.33
CA PHE A 74 3.82 -11.71 -3.74
C PHE A 74 4.63 -10.94 -2.69
N HIS A 75 5.35 -9.91 -3.15
CA HIS A 75 6.13 -9.03 -2.29
C HIS A 75 5.26 -7.85 -1.81
N ILE A 76 5.20 -7.60 -0.50
CA ILE A 76 4.25 -6.64 0.09
C ILE A 76 4.71 -5.18 0.04
N TYR A 77 5.89 -4.86 -0.52
CA TYR A 77 6.48 -3.53 -0.39
C TYR A 77 5.56 -2.38 -0.86
N GLU A 78 4.79 -2.56 -1.94
CA GLU A 78 3.88 -1.51 -2.41
C GLU A 78 2.75 -1.23 -1.42
N PHE A 79 2.33 -2.21 -0.61
CA PHE A 79 1.33 -1.96 0.43
C PHE A 79 1.79 -0.86 1.38
N ARG A 80 3.08 -0.82 1.73
CA ARG A 80 3.65 0.22 2.60
C ARG A 80 3.47 1.64 2.06
N TYR A 81 3.41 1.79 0.74
CA TYR A 81 3.36 3.11 0.07
C TYR A 81 2.01 3.43 -0.57
N SER A 82 1.05 2.51 -0.57
CA SER A 82 -0.21 2.64 -1.29
C SER A 82 -1.38 3.14 -0.44
N TYR A 83 -1.19 3.25 0.87
CA TYR A 83 -2.20 3.84 1.77
C TYR A 83 -2.15 5.36 1.76
N ARG A 84 -3.32 6.00 1.89
CA ARG A 84 -3.44 7.46 1.98
C ARG A 84 -4.45 7.83 3.05
N ILE A 85 -4.16 8.92 3.74
CA ILE A 85 -5.08 9.62 4.61
C ILE A 85 -5.53 10.95 3.95
N TYR A 86 -6.81 11.25 4.09
CA TYR A 86 -7.42 12.50 3.64
C TYR A 86 -8.09 13.18 4.82
N CYS A 87 -7.98 14.50 4.91
CA CYS A 87 -8.67 15.34 5.86
C CYS A 87 -9.87 16.02 5.20
N HIS A 88 -10.96 16.13 5.94
CA HIS A 88 -12.11 16.91 5.51
C HIS A 88 -11.91 18.37 5.93
N ARG A 89 -11.59 19.23 4.96
CA ARG A 89 -11.31 20.67 5.16
C ARG A 89 -12.19 21.47 4.21
N GLU A 90 -12.87 22.49 4.73
CA GLU A 90 -13.69 23.42 3.92
C GLU A 90 -14.74 22.71 3.04
N GLY A 91 -15.34 21.62 3.55
CA GLY A 91 -16.34 20.84 2.81
C GLY A 91 -15.77 19.95 1.70
N LYS A 92 -14.45 19.73 1.65
CA LYS A 92 -13.79 18.87 0.66
C LYS A 92 -12.78 17.95 1.32
N TRP A 93 -12.60 16.76 0.73
CA TRP A 93 -11.51 15.86 1.09
C TRP A 93 -10.21 16.29 0.41
N LYS A 94 -9.19 16.61 1.20
CA LYS A 94 -7.83 16.92 0.74
C LYS A 94 -6.87 15.88 1.32
N ARG A 95 -5.77 15.58 0.62
CA ARG A 95 -4.73 14.69 1.18
C ARG A 95 -4.14 15.38 2.41
N CYS A 96 -3.94 14.65 3.51
CA CYS A 96 -3.18 15.22 4.62
C CYS A 96 -1.72 15.37 4.18
N GLU A 97 -1.19 16.58 4.30
CA GLU A 97 0.24 16.81 4.23
C GLU A 97 0.83 16.43 5.60
N THR A 98 1.77 15.49 5.60
CA THR A 98 2.58 15.20 6.78
C THR A 98 4.02 15.56 6.45
N GLU A 99 4.80 15.97 7.45
CA GLU A 99 6.20 16.39 7.28
C GLU A 99 7.07 15.30 6.60
N ASP A 100 6.68 14.02 6.76
CA ASP A 100 7.30 12.86 6.13
C ASP A 100 6.99 12.69 4.62
N THR A 101 6.00 13.40 4.06
CA THR A 101 5.65 13.27 2.64
C THR A 101 6.66 13.92 1.68
N THR A 102 7.61 14.69 2.19
CA THR A 102 8.50 15.51 1.35
C THR A 102 9.97 15.10 1.34
N SER A 103 10.49 14.26 2.25
CA SER A 103 11.96 14.14 2.32
C SER A 103 12.53 13.06 3.26
N THR A 104 12.50 11.78 2.88
CA THR A 104 13.51 10.80 3.35
C THR A 104 13.64 9.61 2.38
N GLY A 105 14.23 9.85 1.21
CA GLY A 105 14.84 8.74 0.47
C GLY A 105 15.99 8.16 1.29
N PHE A 106 15.98 6.86 1.55
CA PHE A 106 17.14 6.19 2.16
C PHE A 106 18.34 6.37 1.24
N ARG A 107 19.34 7.17 1.66
CA ARG A 107 20.59 7.39 0.91
C ARG A 107 21.52 6.16 0.99
N LEU A 108 20.96 4.97 0.82
CA LEU A 108 21.65 3.69 0.84
C LEU A 108 21.92 3.25 -0.60
N VAL A 109 22.84 3.93 -1.27
CA VAL A 109 23.17 3.66 -2.69
C VAL A 109 24.35 2.71 -2.87
N ASP A 110 25.15 2.46 -1.83
CA ASP A 110 26.43 1.73 -1.93
C ASP A 110 26.41 0.32 -1.31
N LEU A 111 25.29 -0.10 -0.70
CA LEU A 111 25.19 -1.43 -0.12
C LEU A 111 24.79 -2.46 -1.19
N PRO A 112 25.35 -3.69 -1.13
CA PRO A 112 25.05 -4.71 -2.13
C PRO A 112 23.61 -5.22 -2.00
N ASP A 113 23.06 -5.63 -3.13
CA ASP A 113 21.79 -6.34 -3.21
C ASP A 113 21.82 -7.62 -2.38
N LYS A 114 20.66 -8.04 -1.88
CA LYS A 114 20.54 -9.20 -1.00
C LYS A 114 19.70 -10.28 -1.65
N LYS A 115 20.20 -11.52 -1.52
CA LYS A 115 19.44 -12.72 -1.84
C LYS A 115 18.57 -13.11 -0.65
N ILE A 116 17.30 -13.34 -0.92
CA ILE A 116 16.29 -13.63 0.08
C ILE A 116 15.53 -14.87 -0.31
N LYS A 117 15.34 -15.77 0.65
CA LYS A 117 14.45 -16.93 0.50
C LYS A 117 13.02 -16.48 0.75
N VAL A 118 12.19 -16.54 -0.28
CA VAL A 118 10.83 -15.98 -0.25
C VAL A 118 9.93 -16.62 0.81
N ASN A 119 10.18 -17.88 1.16
CA ASN A 119 9.39 -18.59 2.17
C ASN A 119 9.88 -18.36 3.62
N GLN A 120 10.95 -17.61 3.83
CA GLN A 120 11.53 -17.31 5.13
C GLN A 120 11.50 -15.81 5.47
N ASP A 121 11.10 -14.97 4.52
CA ASP A 121 11.07 -13.53 4.68
C ASP A 121 9.63 -13.04 4.90
N LYS A 122 9.47 -12.15 5.88
CA LYS A 122 8.17 -11.60 6.30
C LYS A 122 7.55 -10.66 5.27
N ASP A 123 8.34 -10.14 4.34
CA ASP A 123 7.88 -9.21 3.31
C ASP A 123 7.29 -9.96 2.09
N PHE A 124 7.35 -11.30 2.09
CA PHE A 124 6.70 -12.16 1.10
C PHE A 124 5.52 -12.89 1.72
N VAL A 125 4.39 -12.85 1.03
CA VAL A 125 3.14 -13.48 1.48
C VAL A 125 2.75 -14.54 0.47
N SER A 126 2.39 -15.73 0.97
CA SER A 126 1.80 -16.80 0.18
C SER A 126 0.32 -16.96 0.50
N LEU A 127 -0.55 -16.96 -0.51
CA LEU A 127 -1.99 -17.18 -0.36
C LEU A 127 -2.50 -18.23 -1.35
N ARG A 128 -3.33 -19.13 -0.86
CA ARG A 128 -4.20 -19.96 -1.69
C ARG A 128 -5.48 -19.21 -2.07
N PRO A 129 -6.16 -19.62 -3.16
CA PRO A 129 -7.43 -19.03 -3.54
C PRO A 129 -8.46 -19.08 -2.39
N GLY A 130 -9.00 -17.93 -2.02
CA GLY A 130 -9.91 -17.73 -0.90
C GLY A 130 -9.22 -17.42 0.44
N GLU A 131 -7.90 -17.58 0.55
CA GLU A 131 -7.17 -17.17 1.75
C GLU A 131 -6.99 -15.66 1.80
N SER A 132 -6.70 -15.16 3.00
CA SER A 132 -6.45 -13.75 3.23
C SER A 132 -5.24 -13.55 4.13
N TRP A 133 -4.51 -12.47 3.85
CA TRP A 133 -3.46 -11.94 4.70
C TRP A 133 -3.94 -10.62 5.31
N THR A 134 -3.57 -10.37 6.56
CA THR A 134 -3.96 -9.16 7.28
C THR A 134 -2.74 -8.43 7.80
N GLU A 135 -2.77 -7.10 7.69
CA GLU A 135 -1.76 -6.19 8.22
C GLU A 135 -2.43 -5.08 9.03
N GLN A 136 -1.78 -4.67 10.10
CA GLN A 136 -2.22 -3.55 10.92
C GLN A 136 -1.46 -2.29 10.52
N ASN A 137 -2.18 -1.33 9.96
CA ASN A 137 -1.64 -0.03 9.57
C ASN A 137 -1.77 0.93 10.74
N THR A 138 -0.67 1.26 11.39
CA THR A 138 -0.67 2.33 12.39
C THR A 138 -1.00 3.65 11.71
N VAL A 139 -1.99 4.36 12.23
CA VAL A 139 -2.34 5.74 11.82
C VAL A 139 -1.76 6.72 12.82
N GLN A 140 -1.84 6.40 14.11
CA GLN A 140 -1.27 7.21 15.18
C GLN A 140 -0.79 6.32 16.32
N GLN A 141 0.37 6.64 16.87
CA GLN A 141 0.91 6.09 18.10
C GLN A 141 1.81 7.13 18.80
N ARG A 142 2.27 6.85 20.02
CA ARG A 142 2.94 7.82 20.90
C ARG A 142 4.01 8.73 20.26
N ASN A 143 4.80 8.21 19.31
CA ASN A 143 5.94 8.93 18.70
C ASN A 143 5.85 9.06 17.17
N TRP A 144 4.69 8.77 16.57
CA TRP A 144 4.54 8.81 15.12
C TRP A 144 3.06 8.93 14.75
N THR A 145 2.72 9.81 13.81
CA THR A 145 1.34 10.02 13.37
C THR A 145 1.24 10.41 11.90
N TRP A 146 0.15 9.97 11.26
CA TRP A 146 -0.32 10.46 9.97
C TRP A 146 -1.32 11.62 10.10
N ILE A 147 -1.68 12.00 11.32
CA ILE A 147 -2.58 13.10 11.62
C ILE A 147 -1.78 14.41 11.61
N PRO A 148 -2.20 15.45 10.87
CA PRO A 148 -1.54 16.75 10.89
C PRO A 148 -1.51 17.39 12.29
N ASP A 149 -0.43 18.11 12.62
CA ASP A 149 -0.25 18.76 13.92
C ASP A 149 -1.30 19.85 14.22
N ASP A 150 -1.90 20.43 13.19
CA ASP A 150 -2.94 21.46 13.31
C ASP A 150 -4.35 20.88 13.50
N SER A 151 -4.46 19.56 13.67
CA SER A 151 -5.76 18.90 13.81
C SER A 151 -6.44 19.25 15.14
N VAL A 152 -7.76 19.41 15.12
CA VAL A 152 -8.58 19.78 16.27
C VAL A 152 -9.74 18.80 16.48
N VAL A 153 -10.36 18.85 17.65
CA VAL A 153 -11.59 18.10 17.93
C VAL A 153 -12.66 18.42 16.91
N GLY A 154 -13.31 17.38 16.39
CA GLY A 154 -14.29 17.46 15.31
C GLY A 154 -13.72 17.22 13.92
N ASP A 155 -12.40 17.24 13.73
CA ASP A 155 -11.79 16.93 12.45
C ASP A 155 -12.05 15.49 12.04
N THR A 156 -12.44 15.31 10.77
CA THR A 156 -12.73 13.99 10.19
C THR A 156 -11.68 13.62 9.15
N PHE A 157 -11.29 12.35 9.20
CA PHE A 157 -10.29 11.75 8.35
C PHE A 157 -10.85 10.56 7.61
N ARG A 158 -10.28 10.29 6.44
CA ARG A 158 -10.57 9.13 5.61
C ARG A 158 -9.28 8.40 5.29
N PHE A 159 -9.28 7.11 5.54
CA PHE A 159 -8.17 6.22 5.25
C PHE A 159 -8.54 5.25 4.12
N VAL A 160 -7.63 5.07 3.16
CA VAL A 160 -7.88 4.27 1.95
C VAL A 160 -6.60 3.66 1.41
N PHE A 161 -6.69 2.43 0.90
CA PHE A 161 -5.69 1.84 0.04
C PHE A 161 -5.99 2.26 -1.40
N LYS A 162 -5.04 2.91 -2.06
CA LYS A 162 -5.25 3.48 -3.40
C LYS A 162 -5.13 2.46 -4.53
N GLY A 163 -4.75 1.23 -4.22
CA GLY A 163 -4.37 0.25 -5.24
C GLY A 163 -2.86 0.22 -5.43
N ALA A 164 -2.38 -0.91 -5.93
CA ALA A 164 -0.96 -1.17 -6.16
C ALA A 164 -0.78 -2.12 -7.35
N THR A 165 0.46 -2.20 -7.82
CA THR A 165 0.88 -3.15 -8.85
C THR A 165 2.05 -3.95 -8.32
N LEU A 166 1.90 -5.27 -8.27
CA LEU A 166 2.80 -6.17 -7.56
C LEU A 166 3.49 -7.15 -8.50
N ASP A 167 4.72 -7.50 -8.12
CA ASP A 167 5.36 -8.73 -8.58
C ASP A 167 4.73 -9.92 -7.85
N TRP A 168 4.49 -11.02 -8.57
CA TRP A 168 3.86 -12.23 -8.06
C TRP A 168 4.30 -13.49 -8.80
N TRP A 169 4.25 -14.63 -8.11
CA TRP A 169 4.68 -15.91 -8.64
C TRP A 169 3.77 -17.06 -8.20
N ASP A 170 3.67 -18.10 -9.02
CA ASP A 170 2.92 -19.34 -8.75
C ASP A 170 3.84 -20.51 -8.36
N TRP A 171 4.97 -20.21 -7.71
CA TRP A 171 6.03 -21.15 -7.30
C TRP A 171 5.62 -22.18 -6.24
N GLY A 172 4.33 -22.34 -5.96
CA GLY A 172 3.87 -23.26 -4.92
C GLY A 172 4.18 -22.73 -3.52
N ASP A 173 4.87 -23.53 -2.71
CA ASP A 173 5.26 -23.16 -1.34
C ASP A 173 6.51 -22.28 -1.27
N GLY A 174 7.12 -21.96 -2.43
CA GLY A 174 8.33 -21.14 -2.53
C GLY A 174 9.55 -21.78 -1.87
N ALA A 175 9.50 -23.08 -1.57
CA ALA A 175 10.59 -23.77 -0.89
C ALA A 175 11.84 -23.84 -1.79
N GLY A 176 12.91 -23.20 -1.34
CA GLY A 176 14.17 -23.15 -2.08
C GLY A 176 14.21 -22.10 -3.18
N THR A 177 13.18 -21.24 -3.30
CA THR A 177 13.21 -20.12 -4.22
C THR A 177 13.86 -18.91 -3.58
N GLU A 178 14.82 -18.32 -4.29
CA GLU A 178 15.53 -17.11 -3.90
C GLU A 178 15.25 -15.99 -4.90
N VAL A 179 15.10 -14.77 -4.37
CA VAL A 179 14.99 -13.55 -5.15
C VAL A 179 16.07 -12.56 -4.71
N THR A 180 16.45 -11.66 -5.61
CA THR A 180 17.37 -10.56 -5.31
C THR A 180 16.58 -9.28 -5.07
N LEU A 181 16.70 -8.69 -3.88
CA LEU A 181 16.18 -7.36 -3.54
C LEU A 181 17.32 -6.35 -3.46
N PRO A 182 17.04 -5.05 -3.70
CA PRO A 182 18.03 -4.03 -3.41
C PRO A 182 18.35 -3.99 -1.91
N CYS A 183 19.49 -3.40 -1.57
CA CYS A 183 20.00 -3.37 -0.20
C CYS A 183 19.04 -2.78 0.84
N PHE A 184 18.10 -1.91 0.44
CA PHE A 184 17.09 -1.30 1.30
C PHE A 184 15.79 -2.12 1.40
N HIS A 185 15.67 -3.25 0.69
CA HIS A 185 14.60 -4.27 0.72
C HIS A 185 13.19 -3.76 0.38
N TRP A 186 12.98 -2.45 0.30
CA TRP A 186 11.66 -1.82 0.13
C TRP A 186 11.44 -1.37 -1.31
N ALA A 187 11.73 -2.24 -2.25
CA ALA A 187 11.54 -2.01 -3.68
C ALA A 187 11.21 -3.33 -4.40
N ARG A 188 10.98 -3.23 -5.71
CA ARG A 188 10.76 -4.36 -6.62
C ARG A 188 11.86 -5.40 -6.54
N VAL A 189 11.49 -6.63 -6.87
CA VAL A 189 12.45 -7.70 -7.08
C VAL A 189 13.31 -7.38 -8.31
N ILE A 190 14.62 -7.51 -8.15
CA ILE A 190 15.61 -7.30 -9.23
C ILE A 190 15.78 -8.60 -10.01
N GLU A 191 15.87 -9.73 -9.30
CA GLU A 191 16.00 -11.06 -9.93
C GLU A 191 15.02 -12.06 -9.29
N PRO A 192 14.22 -12.79 -10.08
CA PRO A 192 14.12 -12.65 -11.53
C PRO A 192 13.50 -11.29 -11.92
N ALA A 193 14.03 -10.68 -12.97
CA ALA A 193 13.53 -9.40 -13.47
C ALA A 193 12.18 -9.60 -14.19
N ASP A 194 11.45 -8.50 -14.43
CA ASP A 194 10.23 -8.48 -15.24
C ASP A 194 9.16 -9.47 -14.78
N ASN A 195 9.05 -9.65 -13.45
CA ASN A 195 8.12 -10.60 -12.85
C ASN A 195 8.25 -12.04 -13.41
N ASP A 196 9.45 -12.41 -13.87
CA ASP A 196 9.72 -13.68 -14.57
C ASP A 196 8.78 -13.91 -15.78
N GLY A 197 8.48 -12.83 -16.51
CA GLY A 197 7.61 -12.79 -17.69
C GLY A 197 6.11 -12.86 -17.41
N ARG A 198 5.68 -12.84 -16.14
CA ARG A 198 4.25 -12.86 -15.76
C ARG A 198 3.64 -11.46 -15.87
N PRO A 199 2.34 -11.36 -16.23
CA PRO A 199 1.65 -10.08 -16.22
C PRO A 199 1.69 -9.47 -14.81
N GLU A 200 1.82 -8.14 -14.71
CA GLU A 200 1.76 -7.46 -13.44
C GLU A 200 0.41 -7.73 -12.72
N LEU A 201 0.46 -7.92 -11.40
CA LEU A 201 -0.74 -8.11 -10.59
C LEU A 201 -1.27 -6.76 -10.11
N VAL A 202 -2.44 -6.36 -10.63
CA VAL A 202 -3.10 -5.12 -10.24
C VAL A 202 -4.05 -5.38 -9.07
N VAL A 203 -3.74 -4.76 -7.92
CA VAL A 203 -4.61 -4.71 -6.75
C VAL A 203 -5.42 -3.42 -6.80
N PRO A 204 -6.76 -3.46 -6.90
CA PRO A 204 -7.57 -2.25 -6.92
C PRO A 204 -7.58 -1.52 -5.58
N GLY A 205 -8.06 -0.28 -5.59
CA GLY A 205 -8.32 0.46 -4.36
C GLY A 205 -9.36 -0.22 -3.47
N SER A 206 -9.21 -0.03 -2.15
CA SER A 206 -10.11 -0.59 -1.15
C SER A 206 -11.40 0.23 -0.98
N ASN A 207 -12.29 -0.25 -0.11
CA ASN A 207 -13.24 0.62 0.58
C ASN A 207 -12.51 1.69 1.40
N THR A 208 -13.25 2.71 1.84
CA THR A 208 -12.75 3.76 2.71
C THR A 208 -13.22 3.53 4.14
N VAL A 209 -12.37 3.81 5.12
CA VAL A 209 -12.78 3.93 6.53
C VAL A 209 -12.64 5.38 6.97
N GLU A 210 -13.54 5.83 7.82
CA GLU A 210 -13.56 7.21 8.32
C GLU A 210 -13.53 7.22 9.85
N PHE A 211 -12.84 8.21 10.41
CA PHE A 211 -12.78 8.44 11.84
C PHE A 211 -12.66 9.93 12.14
N SER A 212 -13.02 10.35 13.36
CA SER A 212 -12.92 11.75 13.80
C SER A 212 -12.15 11.90 15.09
N ILE A 213 -11.60 13.08 15.33
CA ILE A 213 -11.03 13.45 16.63
C ILE A 213 -12.16 13.83 17.58
N ALA A 214 -12.21 13.17 18.73
CA ALA A 214 -13.16 13.43 19.81
C ALA A 214 -12.44 14.00 21.05
N GLU A 215 -13.22 14.56 21.97
CA GLU A 215 -12.73 14.88 23.32
C GLU A 215 -12.24 13.61 24.02
N GLY A 216 -11.21 13.75 24.85
CA GLY A 216 -10.58 12.66 25.59
C GLY A 216 -11.06 12.52 27.02
#